data_AF-A0A7R9HF26-F1
#
_entry.id   AF-A0A7R9HF26-F1
#
_cell.length_a   1.000
_cell.length_b   1.000
_cell.length_c   1.000
_cell.angle_alpha   90.00
_cell.angle_beta   90.00
_cell.angle_gamma   90.00
#
_symmetry.space_group_name_H-M   'P 1'
#
loop_
_entity.id
_entity.type
_entity.pdbx_description
1 polymer ?
#
loop_
_entity_poly.entity_id
_entity_poly.type
_entity_poly.pdbx_seq_one_letter_code
_entity_poly.pdbx_strand_id
1 'polypeptide(L)'
;MKTIALLLVSLLTVHSQQPVFQEKVLVTVFYESHCPYSVEFITQKLYPAYKALTSANMNVDLVPYGFTKYSVDDNGHYQFSCQHGPSECYGNRVQACALAELSDNSDLQVEFVNCAMRSANTSTSGPSVSPVQV
;
A
#
# COMPACT_ATOMS: atom_id res chain seq x y z
N MET A 1 10.32 -61.67 -28.16
CA MET A 1 9.05 -60.90 -28.24
C MET A 1 8.44 -60.80 -26.85
N LYS A 2 8.73 -59.75 -26.05
CA LYS A 2 8.02 -59.34 -24.82
C LYS A 2 8.85 -58.28 -24.05
N THR A 3 9.20 -57.16 -24.68
CA THR A 3 9.84 -56.02 -23.95
C THR A 3 9.57 -54.64 -24.56
N ILE A 4 8.85 -54.52 -25.67
CA ILE A 4 8.72 -53.23 -26.39
C ILE A 4 7.48 -52.42 -25.97
N ALA A 5 6.53 -53.02 -25.23
CA ALA A 5 5.25 -52.36 -24.91
C ALA A 5 5.30 -51.30 -23.79
N LEU A 6 6.43 -51.10 -23.11
CA LEU A 6 6.51 -50.22 -21.92
C LEU A 6 7.06 -48.81 -22.18
N LEU A 7 7.54 -48.49 -23.38
CA LEU A 7 8.16 -47.19 -23.68
C LEU A 7 7.26 -46.17 -24.38
N LEU A 8 6.03 -46.54 -24.77
CA LEU A 8 5.12 -45.65 -25.51
C LEU A 8 4.05 -44.96 -24.65
N VAL A 9 3.92 -45.32 -23.36
CA VAL A 9 2.88 -44.74 -22.48
C VAL A 9 3.36 -43.42 -21.83
N SER A 10 4.64 -43.08 -21.90
CA SER A 10 5.23 -41.92 -21.22
C SER A 10 5.24 -40.61 -22.04
N LEU A 11 4.67 -40.57 -23.26
CA LEU A 11 4.71 -39.37 -24.13
C LEU A 11 3.39 -38.57 -24.23
N LEU A 12 2.33 -38.98 -23.53
CA LEU A 12 1.01 -38.32 -23.60
C LEU A 12 0.60 -37.54 -22.34
N THR A 13 1.47 -37.37 -21.35
CA THR A 13 1.19 -36.42 -20.27
C THR A 13 1.43 -35.01 -20.79
N VAL A 14 0.48 -34.49 -21.57
CA VAL A 14 0.28 -33.04 -21.75
C VAL A 14 0.04 -32.49 -20.34
N HIS A 15 1.10 -32.03 -19.68
CA HIS A 15 0.98 -31.25 -18.47
C HIS A 15 0.34 -29.94 -18.89
N SER A 16 -0.98 -29.87 -18.80
CA SER A 16 -1.72 -28.63 -18.83
C SER A 16 -1.25 -27.81 -17.62
N GLN A 17 -0.20 -27.00 -17.81
CA GLN A 17 0.12 -25.89 -16.91
C GLN A 17 -1.06 -24.91 -17.03
N GLN A 18 -2.08 -25.14 -16.23
CA GLN A 18 -3.08 -24.11 -15.99
C GLN A 18 -2.30 -22.92 -15.44
N PRO A 19 -2.48 -21.70 -15.98
CA PRO A 19 -1.91 -20.52 -15.35
C PRO A 19 -2.45 -20.51 -13.91
N VAL A 20 -1.54 -20.73 -12.95
CA VAL A 20 -1.88 -20.62 -11.53
C VAL A 20 -2.12 -19.13 -11.34
N PHE A 21 -3.38 -18.73 -11.36
CA PHE A 21 -3.77 -17.37 -11.01
C PHE A 21 -3.53 -17.26 -9.50
N GLN A 22 -2.33 -16.85 -9.12
CA GLN A 22 -2.00 -16.67 -7.73
C GLN A 22 -2.73 -15.42 -7.25
N GLU A 23 -3.83 -15.64 -6.54
CA GLU A 23 -4.58 -14.56 -5.91
C GLU A 23 -3.64 -13.84 -4.93
N LYS A 24 -3.49 -12.53 -5.12
CA LYS A 24 -2.68 -11.69 -4.25
C LYS A 24 -3.41 -11.51 -2.92
N VAL A 25 -2.68 -11.59 -1.83
CA VAL A 25 -3.24 -11.25 -0.52
C VAL A 25 -3.46 -9.75 -0.46
N LEU A 26 -4.70 -9.32 -0.23
CA LEU A 26 -5.03 -7.92 0.02
C LEU A 26 -4.68 -7.56 1.47
N VAL A 27 -3.89 -6.51 1.64
CA VAL A 27 -3.52 -5.93 2.92
C VAL A 27 -3.89 -4.45 2.91
N THR A 28 -5.00 -4.10 3.56
CA THR A 28 -5.38 -2.70 3.76
C THR A 28 -4.86 -2.19 5.10
N VAL A 29 -4.20 -1.03 5.09
CA VAL A 29 -3.57 -0.43 6.27
C VAL A 29 -4.12 0.97 6.48
N PHE A 30 -4.84 1.16 7.58
CA PHE A 30 -5.24 2.47 8.08
C PHE A 30 -4.19 2.98 9.07
N TYR A 31 -3.64 4.16 8.82
CA TYR A 31 -2.51 4.66 9.59
C TYR A 31 -2.51 6.19 9.69
N GLU A 32 -1.62 6.73 10.53
CA GLU A 32 -1.44 8.17 10.74
C GLU A 32 0.01 8.56 10.50
N SER A 33 0.23 9.70 9.84
CA SER A 33 1.55 10.18 9.45
C SER A 33 2.50 10.49 10.63
N HIS A 34 1.95 10.75 11.82
CA HIS A 34 2.72 11.12 13.02
C HIS A 34 2.57 10.12 14.18
N CYS A 35 1.74 9.09 14.04
CA CYS A 35 1.62 8.08 15.09
C CYS A 35 2.88 7.21 15.10
N PRO A 36 3.62 7.10 16.24
CA PRO A 36 4.86 6.34 16.30
C PRO A 36 4.67 4.85 15.98
N TYR A 37 3.51 4.27 16.32
CA TYR A 37 3.19 2.89 15.98
C TYR A 37 2.88 2.70 14.49
N SER A 38 2.26 3.69 13.85
CA SER A 38 2.07 3.69 12.39
C SER A 38 3.42 3.76 11.66
N VAL A 39 4.31 4.65 12.12
CA VAL A 39 5.69 4.75 11.61
C VAL A 39 6.41 3.41 11.75
N GLU A 40 6.40 2.82 12.95
CA GLU A 40 7.07 1.54 13.18
C GLU A 40 6.49 0.43 12.31
N PHE A 41 5.16 0.30 12.24
CA PHE A 41 4.50 -0.73 11.44
C PHE A 41 4.86 -0.61 9.95
N ILE A 42 4.70 0.57 9.36
CA ILE A 42 5.00 0.81 7.94
C ILE A 42 6.47 0.49 7.66
N THR A 43 7.39 1.05 8.45
CA THR A 43 8.81 1.08 8.09
C THR A 43 9.56 -0.20 8.48
N GLN A 44 9.11 -0.88 9.54
CA GLN A 44 9.79 -2.05 10.10
C GLN A 44 9.05 -3.37 9.88
N LYS A 45 7.74 -3.34 9.59
CA LYS A 45 6.95 -4.57 9.39
C LYS A 45 6.47 -4.68 7.96
N LEU A 46 5.65 -3.74 7.49
CA LEU A 46 5.02 -3.79 6.18
C LEU A 46 6.06 -3.68 5.05
N TYR A 47 6.90 -2.64 5.06
CA TYR A 47 7.84 -2.40 3.97
C TYR A 47 8.82 -3.58 3.76
N PRO A 48 9.47 -4.15 4.79
CA PRO A 48 10.30 -5.33 4.62
C PRO A 48 9.54 -6.56 4.11
N ALA A 49 8.32 -6.80 4.61
CA ALA A 49 7.48 -7.91 4.14
C ALA A 49 7.09 -7.73 2.67
N TYR A 50 6.72 -6.51 2.28
CA TYR A 50 6.41 -6.16 0.90
C TYR A 50 7.63 -6.32 -0.02
N LYS A 51 8.84 -5.95 0.40
CA LYS A 51 10.05 -6.18 -0.40
C LYS A 51 10.37 -7.67 -0.57
N ALA A 52 10.03 -8.50 0.41
CA ALA A 52 10.26 -9.95 0.34
C ALA A 52 9.24 -10.69 -0.54
N LEU A 53 7.97 -10.27 -0.49
CA LEU A 53 6.87 -10.92 -1.22
C LEU A 53 6.54 -10.24 -2.56
N THR A 54 6.87 -8.96 -2.68
CA THR A 54 6.65 -8.08 -3.84
C THR A 54 5.19 -7.88 -4.24
N SER A 55 4.96 -6.98 -5.19
CA SER A 55 3.68 -6.80 -5.88
C SER A 55 3.17 -8.08 -6.57
N ALA A 56 3.99 -9.11 -6.74
CA ALA A 56 3.55 -10.39 -7.31
C ALA A 56 2.62 -11.18 -6.37
N ASN A 57 2.79 -11.07 -5.05
CA ASN A 57 2.07 -11.88 -4.06
C ASN A 57 1.15 -11.06 -3.15
N MET A 58 1.33 -9.74 -3.08
CA MET A 58 0.59 -8.87 -2.17
C MET A 58 -0.01 -7.69 -2.92
N ASN A 59 -1.25 -7.36 -2.58
CA ASN A 59 -1.87 -6.09 -2.95
C ASN A 59 -1.97 -5.24 -1.67
N VAL A 60 -1.28 -4.10 -1.63
CA VAL A 60 -1.27 -3.23 -0.46
C VAL A 60 -2.10 -2.00 -0.74
N ASP A 61 -3.06 -1.73 0.13
CA ASP A 61 -3.92 -0.56 0.10
C ASP A 61 -3.61 0.31 1.33
N LEU A 62 -3.16 1.54 1.10
CA LEU A 62 -2.65 2.44 2.15
C LEU A 62 -3.63 3.58 2.35
N VAL A 63 -4.13 3.74 3.57
CA VAL A 63 -5.14 4.75 3.91
C VAL A 63 -4.64 5.65 5.06
N PRO A 64 -4.02 6.80 4.75
CA PRO A 64 -3.55 7.75 5.76
C PRO A 64 -4.73 8.55 6.34
N TYR A 65 -5.39 7.99 7.35
CA TYR A 65 -6.54 8.59 8.02
C TYR A 65 -6.52 8.36 9.53
N GLY A 66 -6.49 7.09 9.96
CA GLY A 66 -6.41 6.70 11.38
C GLY A 66 -7.51 7.33 12.24
N PHE A 67 -7.12 8.03 13.31
CA PHE A 67 -8.03 8.74 14.22
C PHE A 67 -8.41 10.17 13.77
N THR A 68 -8.23 10.50 12.49
CA THR A 68 -8.73 11.77 11.94
C THR A 68 -10.25 11.85 12.15
N LYS A 69 -10.71 13.00 12.66
CA LYS A 69 -12.12 13.38 12.74
C LYS A 69 -12.40 14.45 11.70
N TYR A 70 -13.64 14.50 11.21
CA TYR A 70 -14.07 15.58 10.32
C TYR A 70 -15.37 16.23 10.81
N SER A 71 -15.55 17.46 10.38
CA SER A 71 -16.81 18.20 10.46
C SER A 71 -17.04 18.91 9.12
N VAL A 72 -18.30 19.23 8.82
CA VAL A 72 -18.69 19.95 7.62
C VAL A 72 -19.27 21.29 8.04
N ASP A 73 -18.77 22.39 7.47
CA ASP A 73 -19.30 23.72 7.74
C ASP A 73 -20.60 24.01 6.98
N ASP A 74 -21.24 25.14 7.27
CA ASP A 74 -22.51 25.55 6.64
C ASP A 74 -22.40 25.73 5.10
N ASN A 75 -21.18 25.86 4.57
CA ASN A 75 -20.91 25.97 3.13
C ASN A 75 -20.54 24.62 2.50
N GLY A 76 -20.55 23.53 3.27
CA GLY A 76 -20.20 22.18 2.79
C GLY A 76 -18.70 21.88 2.79
N HIS A 77 -17.85 22.73 3.39
CA HIS A 77 -16.42 22.45 3.44
C HIS A 77 -16.05 21.49 4.56
N TYR A 78 -15.21 20.52 4.24
CA TYR A 78 -14.65 19.59 5.22
C TYR A 78 -13.53 20.23 6.03
N GLN A 79 -13.65 20.15 7.35
CA GLN A 79 -12.60 20.48 8.30
C GLN A 79 -12.14 19.21 9.02
N PHE A 80 -10.84 18.96 9.02
CA PHE A 80 -10.22 17.78 9.61
C PHE A 80 -9.47 18.13 10.88
N SER A 81 -9.60 17.29 11.91
CA SER A 81 -8.80 17.35 13.13
C SER A 81 -8.14 16.00 13.40
N CYS A 82 -6.86 16.03 13.75
CA CYS A 82 -6.02 14.86 13.93
C CYS A 82 -5.50 14.76 15.36
N GLN A 83 -5.16 13.55 15.82
CA GLN A 83 -4.75 13.30 17.20
C GLN A 83 -3.46 14.04 17.57
N HIS A 84 -2.49 14.10 16.64
CA HIS A 84 -1.20 14.74 16.83
C HIS A 84 -1.14 16.15 16.20
N GLY A 85 -2.30 16.78 15.99
CA GLY A 85 -2.41 18.17 15.56
C GLY A 85 -2.28 18.41 14.04
N PRO A 86 -2.16 19.68 13.62
CA PRO A 86 -2.26 20.06 12.20
C PRO A 86 -1.18 19.45 11.29
N SER A 87 0.02 19.22 11.83
CA SER A 87 1.12 18.57 11.12
C SER A 87 0.78 17.15 10.67
N GLU A 88 0.08 16.39 11.52
CA GLU A 88 -0.43 15.07 11.15
C GLU A 88 -1.48 15.16 10.05
N CYS A 89 -2.43 16.08 10.16
CA CYS A 89 -3.43 16.29 9.12
C CYS A 89 -2.80 16.67 7.78
N TYR A 90 -1.78 17.53 7.80
CA TYR A 90 -1.03 17.89 6.60
C TYR A 90 -0.30 16.67 6.02
N GLY A 91 0.41 15.90 6.85
CA GLY A 91 1.08 14.67 6.43
C GLY A 91 0.12 13.62 5.87
N ASN A 92 -1.03 13.42 6.51
CA ASN A 92 -2.08 12.50 6.04
C ASN A 92 -2.59 12.93 4.65
N ARG A 93 -2.85 14.23 4.47
CA ARG A 93 -3.27 14.80 3.17
C ARG A 93 -2.22 14.63 2.09
N VAL A 94 -0.96 14.99 2.36
CA VAL A 94 0.16 14.83 1.41
C VAL A 94 0.26 13.39 0.94
N GLN A 95 0.20 12.43 1.87
CA GLN A 95 0.31 11.02 1.54
C GLN A 95 -0.92 10.53 0.75
N ALA A 96 -2.13 10.96 1.09
CA ALA A 96 -3.33 10.67 0.31
C ALA A 96 -3.22 11.17 -1.14
N CYS A 97 -2.75 12.40 -1.34
CA CYS A 97 -2.52 12.96 -2.68
C CYS A 97 -1.50 12.12 -3.47
N ALA A 98 -0.36 11.81 -2.86
CA ALA A 98 0.68 11.03 -3.52
C ALA A 98 0.18 9.63 -3.90
N LEU A 99 -0.61 8.97 -3.04
CA LEU A 99 -1.19 7.66 -3.33
C LEU A 99 -2.19 7.72 -4.48
N ALA A 100 -2.95 8.80 -4.61
CA ALA A 100 -3.86 9.01 -5.75
C ALA A 100 -3.08 9.21 -7.07
N GLU A 101 -2.03 10.02 -7.06
CA GLU A 101 -1.16 10.24 -8.23
C GLU A 101 -0.37 8.98 -8.63
N LEU A 102 -0.02 8.13 -7.66
CA LEU A 102 0.71 6.88 -7.86
C LEU A 102 -0.22 5.66 -7.98
N SER A 103 -1.52 5.85 -8.23
CA SER A 103 -2.54 4.79 -8.20
C SER A 103 -2.24 3.59 -9.09
N ASP A 104 -1.53 3.78 -10.20
CA ASP A 104 -1.15 2.71 -11.13
C ASP A 104 0.16 1.98 -10.74
N ASN A 105 0.80 2.34 -9.62
CA ASN A 105 2.09 1.79 -9.23
C ASN A 105 2.22 1.56 -7.72
N SER A 106 1.79 0.37 -7.27
CA SER A 106 1.85 -0.04 -5.86
C SER A 106 3.27 -0.07 -5.29
N ASP A 107 4.29 -0.37 -6.10
CA ASP A 107 5.68 -0.37 -5.64
C ASP A 107 6.12 1.04 -5.26
N LEU A 108 5.79 2.05 -6.09
CA LEU A 108 6.05 3.45 -5.77
C LEU A 108 5.20 3.96 -4.61
N GLN A 109 3.95 3.53 -4.47
CA GLN A 109 3.11 3.88 -3.33
C GLN A 109 3.74 3.42 -2.00
N VAL A 110 4.13 2.15 -1.92
CA VAL A 110 4.75 1.57 -0.71
C VAL A 110 6.12 2.18 -0.44
N GLU A 111 6.93 2.43 -1.47
CA GLU A 111 8.24 3.09 -1.32
C GLU A 111 8.10 4.54 -0.85
N PHE A 112 7.18 5.31 -1.44
CA PHE A 112 6.90 6.68 -1.05
C PHE A 112 6.45 6.76 0.40
N VAL A 113 5.45 5.97 0.81
CA VAL A 113 4.93 6.00 2.18
C VAL A 113 6.01 5.59 3.18
N ASN A 114 6.80 4.56 2.89
CA ASN A 114 7.95 4.20 3.74
C ASN A 114 8.96 5.35 3.86
N CYS A 115 9.31 6.03 2.77
CA CYS A 115 10.22 7.18 2.81
C CYS A 115 9.65 8.34 3.63
N ALA A 116 8.39 8.69 3.38
CA ALA A 116 7.70 9.77 4.07
C ALA A 116 7.64 9.52 5.59
N MET A 117 7.30 8.29 5.99
CA MET A 117 7.18 7.88 7.40
C MET A 117 8.53 7.77 8.13
N ARG A 118 9.65 7.56 7.42
CA ARG A 118 11.01 7.56 8.02
C ARG A 118 11.59 8.95 8.23
N SER A 119 11.03 9.97 7.60
CA SER A 119 11.56 11.32 7.63
C SER A 119 11.39 11.94 9.02
N ALA A 120 12.44 12.57 9.56
CA ALA A 120 12.40 13.24 10.87
C ALA A 120 11.36 14.38 10.94
N ASN A 121 10.91 14.86 9.78
CA ASN A 121 9.82 15.80 9.65
C ASN A 121 8.81 15.23 8.64
N THR A 122 7.92 14.35 9.12
CA THR A 122 6.88 13.67 8.33
C THR A 122 5.91 14.65 7.65
N SER A 123 5.99 15.94 7.99
CA SER A 123 5.24 17.05 7.42
C SER A 123 5.88 17.72 6.20
N THR A 124 7.11 17.40 5.79
CA THR A 124 7.79 18.14 4.70
C THR A 124 8.28 17.25 3.56
N SER A 125 8.01 15.95 3.58
CA SER A 125 8.52 14.99 2.60
C SER A 125 7.79 15.03 1.25
N GLY A 126 6.76 15.86 1.10
CA GLY A 126 6.02 16.04 -0.15
C GLY A 126 5.94 17.50 -0.59
N PRO A 127 5.73 17.76 -1.89
CA PRO A 127 5.50 19.12 -2.39
C PRO A 127 4.28 19.74 -1.69
N SER A 128 4.26 21.07 -1.60
CA SER A 128 3.12 21.84 -1.11
C SER A 128 1.87 21.46 -1.89
N VAL A 129 1.01 20.61 -1.31
CA VAL A 129 -0.23 20.21 -1.94
C VAL A 129 -1.26 21.33 -1.75
N SER A 130 -1.77 21.84 -2.87
CA SER A 130 -3.00 22.64 -2.88
C SER A 130 -4.11 21.92 -2.11
N PRO A 131 -5.11 22.65 -1.57
CA PRO A 131 -6.23 22.00 -0.91
C PRO A 131 -6.94 21.10 -1.92
N VAL A 132 -6.70 19.80 -1.84
CA VAL A 132 -7.56 18.81 -2.46
C VAL A 132 -8.90 18.94 -1.76
N GLN A 133 -9.88 19.47 -2.50
CA GLN A 133 -11.28 19.36 -2.15
C GLN A 133 -11.60 17.87 -2.21
N VAL A 134 -11.67 17.23 -1.05
CA VAL A 134 -12.37 15.95 -0.91
C VAL A 134 -13.84 16.26 -0.72
#